data_AF-A0A966IMG4-F1
#
_entry.id   AF-A0A966IMG4-F1
#
_cell.length_a   1.000
_cell.length_b   1.000
_cell.length_c   1.000
_cell.angle_alpha   90.00
_cell.angle_beta   90.00
_cell.angle_gamma   90.00
#
_symmetry.space_group_name_H-M   'P 1'
#
loop_
_entity.id
_entity.type
_entity.pdbx_description
1 polymer ?
#
loop_
_entity_poly.entity_id
_entity_poly.type
_entity_poly.pdbx_seq_one_letter_code
_entity_poly.pdbx_strand_id
1 'polypeptide(L)'
;MMEKIKVFGAPASPYTHKMISILRYRHIAYEVFMGDAPGRLNRLDGIEPPKPILLPTLLLKDDSGELKATTDTTPIIRRFENEYADRKLLPEDPALSFINYLLEDFGDEWVTKYMMHYRWYFDKDADNAST
;
A
#
# COMPACT_ATOMS: atom_id res chain seq x y z
N MET A 1 6.71 -0.42 23.87
CA MET A 1 6.05 -1.05 22.71
C MET A 1 6.45 -0.27 21.47
N MET A 2 6.80 -0.94 20.36
CA MET A 2 6.97 -0.24 19.07
C MET A 2 5.62 0.36 18.64
N GLU A 3 5.66 1.60 18.16
CA GLU A 3 4.51 2.28 17.56
C GLU A 3 4.08 1.50 16.30
N LYS A 4 2.79 1.19 16.17
CA LYS A 4 2.25 0.43 15.03
C LYS A 4 1.87 1.38 13.91
N ILE A 5 2.30 1.07 12.69
CA ILE A 5 1.85 1.78 11.49
C ILE A 5 0.36 1.46 11.25
N LYS A 6 -0.46 2.49 11.15
CA LYS A 6 -1.88 2.35 10.82
C LYS A 6 -2.06 2.27 9.30
N VAL A 7 -2.65 1.18 8.82
CA VAL A 7 -2.88 0.89 7.41
C VAL A 7 -4.39 0.90 7.15
N PHE A 8 -4.86 1.79 6.28
CA PHE A 8 -6.25 1.87 5.83
C PHE A 8 -6.32 1.25 4.43
N GLY A 9 -7.05 0.13 4.31
CA GLY A 9 -7.08 -0.65 3.08
C GLY A 9 -8.42 -1.33 2.86
N ALA A 10 -8.49 -2.15 1.81
CA ALA A 10 -9.68 -2.94 1.50
C ALA A 10 -9.32 -4.37 1.12
N PRO A 11 -10.18 -5.36 1.43
CA PRO A 11 -9.93 -6.76 1.08
C PRO A 11 -9.74 -6.99 -0.43
N ALA A 12 -10.39 -6.19 -1.28
CA ALA A 12 -10.31 -6.30 -2.73
C ALA A 12 -9.10 -5.58 -3.36
N SER A 13 -8.34 -4.79 -2.59
CA SER A 13 -7.22 -4.01 -3.12
C SER A 13 -5.94 -4.86 -3.15
N PRO A 14 -5.36 -5.15 -4.32
CA PRO A 14 -4.10 -5.90 -4.42
C PRO A 14 -2.95 -5.14 -3.75
N TYR A 15 -2.93 -3.81 -3.87
CA TYR A 15 -1.94 -2.95 -3.22
C TYR A 15 -2.02 -3.02 -1.68
N THR A 16 -3.22 -3.18 -1.12
CA THR A 16 -3.38 -3.40 0.33
C THR A 16 -2.67 -4.69 0.75
N HIS A 17 -2.86 -5.78 -0.01
CA HIS A 17 -2.19 -7.05 0.25
C HIS A 17 -0.68 -6.98 0.00
N LYS A 18 -0.22 -6.25 -1.04
CA LYS A 18 1.20 -5.97 -1.30
C LYS A 18 1.84 -5.34 -0.07
N MET A 19 1.27 -4.26 0.45
CA MET A 19 1.82 -3.55 1.61
C MET A 19 1.79 -4.38 2.89
N ILE A 20 0.70 -5.09 3.18
CA ILE A 20 0.62 -5.97 4.36
C ILE A 20 1.66 -7.09 4.27
N SER A 21 1.86 -7.69 3.10
CA SER A 21 2.85 -8.74 2.89
C SER A 21 4.27 -8.21 3.12
N ILE A 22 4.56 -6.99 2.68
CA ILE A 22 5.83 -6.31 2.91
C ILE A 22 6.04 -6.03 4.39
N LEU A 23 5.07 -5.42 5.09
CA LEU A 23 5.16 -5.13 6.52
C LEU A 23 5.40 -6.42 7.32
N ARG A 24 4.72 -7.52 6.96
CA ARG A 24 4.95 -8.85 7.55
C ARG A 24 6.36 -9.36 7.26
N TYR A 25 6.81 -9.34 6.01
CA TYR A 25 8.14 -9.81 5.64
C TYR A 25 9.23 -9.04 6.39
N ARG A 26 9.11 -7.72 6.46
CA ARG A 26 10.08 -6.82 7.09
C ARG A 26 9.97 -6.74 8.62
N HIS A 27 9.03 -7.46 9.23
CA HIS A 27 8.74 -7.41 10.67
C HIS A 27 8.41 -5.99 11.19
N ILE A 28 7.78 -5.16 10.37
CA ILE A 28 7.33 -3.83 10.77
C ILE A 28 5.98 -3.99 11.47
N ALA A 29 5.84 -3.44 12.68
CA ALA A 29 4.61 -3.53 13.44
C ALA A 29 3.52 -2.65 12.81
N TYR A 30 2.33 -3.23 12.56
CA TYR A 30 1.21 -2.52 11.95
C TYR A 30 -0.13 -2.91 12.55
N GLU A 31 -1.12 -2.06 12.31
CA GLU A 31 -2.54 -2.29 12.54
C GLU A 31 -3.28 -2.00 11.24
N VAL A 32 -4.19 -2.89 10.83
CA VAL A 32 -4.92 -2.75 9.57
C VAL A 32 -6.40 -2.51 9.80
N PHE A 33 -6.94 -1.49 9.14
CA PHE A 33 -8.35 -1.14 9.10
C PHE A 33 -8.89 -1.43 7.70
N MET A 34 -9.64 -2.53 7.57
CA MET A 34 -10.25 -2.96 6.32
C MET A 34 -11.63 -2.33 6.11
N GLY A 35 -11.96 -1.97 4.87
CA GLY A 35 -13.29 -1.54 4.45
C GLY A 35 -13.31 -0.08 3.97
N ASP A 36 -14.21 0.73 4.54
CA ASP A 36 -14.38 2.15 4.22
C ASP A 36 -13.17 3.00 4.67
N ALA A 37 -12.09 2.92 3.90
CA ALA A 37 -10.90 3.73 4.13
C ALA A 37 -11.16 5.23 3.94
N PRO A 38 -11.85 5.72 2.88
CA PRO A 38 -12.15 7.15 2.72
C PRO A 38 -12.91 7.73 3.91
N GLY A 39 -14.01 7.09 4.34
CA GLY A 39 -14.79 7.59 5.48
C GLY A 39 -14.06 7.47 6.80
N ARG A 40 -13.15 6.50 6.98
CA ARG A 40 -12.27 6.45 8.17
C ARG A 40 -11.23 7.57 8.16
N LEU A 41 -10.58 7.82 7.03
CA LEU A 41 -9.59 8.89 6.88
C LEU A 41 -10.20 10.27 7.10
N ASN A 42 -11.40 10.51 6.55
CA ASN A 42 -12.13 11.77 6.75
C ASN A 42 -12.55 12.04 8.21
N ARG A 43 -12.54 11.01 9.06
CA ARG A 43 -12.88 11.11 10.49
C ARG A 43 -11.65 11.25 11.39
N LEU A 44 -10.44 11.30 10.83
CA LEU A 44 -9.23 11.53 11.60
C LEU A 44 -9.08 13.02 11.89
N ASP A 45 -9.10 13.39 13.16
CA ASP A 45 -8.86 14.76 13.59
C ASP A 45 -7.40 15.16 13.32
N GLY A 46 -7.20 16.31 12.68
CA GLY A 46 -5.87 16.88 12.44
C GLY A 46 -5.01 16.20 11.38
N ILE A 47 -5.56 15.23 10.64
CA ILE A 47 -4.85 14.56 9.53
C ILE A 47 -5.64 14.77 8.25
N GLU A 48 -5.07 15.50 7.30
CA GLU A 48 -5.70 15.66 5.98
C GLU A 48 -5.68 14.33 5.19
N PRO A 49 -6.83 13.91 4.62
CA PRO A 49 -6.86 12.77 3.71
C PRO A 49 -6.02 13.02 2.45
N PRO A 50 -5.43 11.97 1.86
CA PRO A 50 -4.65 12.10 0.64
C PRO A 50 -5.57 12.46 -0.54
N LYS A 51 -5.02 13.17 -1.52
CA LYS A 51 -5.75 13.59 -2.73
C LYS A 51 -4.96 13.15 -3.98
N PRO A 52 -5.40 12.12 -4.71
CA PRO A 52 -6.59 11.28 -4.49
C PRO A 52 -6.44 10.31 -3.31
N ILE A 53 -7.57 9.78 -2.81
CA ILE A 53 -7.55 8.70 -1.82
C ILE A 53 -7.28 7.38 -2.54
N LEU A 54 -6.07 6.85 -2.38
CA LEU A 54 -5.65 5.57 -2.93
C LEU A 54 -5.45 4.54 -1.81
N LEU A 55 -5.63 3.26 -2.15
CA LEU A 55 -5.47 2.15 -1.21
C LEU A 55 -4.13 1.43 -1.47
N PRO A 56 -3.40 1.05 -0.41
CA PRO A 56 -3.65 1.43 0.99
C PRO A 56 -3.21 2.88 1.25
N THR A 57 -3.76 3.47 2.31
CA THR A 57 -3.25 4.71 2.90
C THR A 57 -2.64 4.39 4.25
N LEU A 58 -1.40 4.82 4.49
CA LEU A 58 -0.68 4.63 5.75
C LEU A 58 -0.56 5.96 6.49
N LEU A 59 -0.61 5.93 7.82
CA LEU A 59 -0.24 7.10 8.62
C LEU A 59 1.24 7.00 8.97
N LEU A 60 2.03 7.89 8.39
CA LEU A 60 3.48 7.97 8.58
C LEU A 60 3.85 9.38 9.04
N LYS A 61 4.86 9.51 9.90
CA LYS A 61 5.37 10.82 10.31
C LYS A 61 6.12 11.45 9.13
N ASP A 62 5.96 12.73 8.87
CA ASP A 62 6.84 13.44 7.92
C ASP A 62 8.13 13.92 8.62
N ASP A 63 8.96 14.69 7.92
CA ASP A 63 10.23 15.21 8.43
C ASP A 63 10.05 16.14 9.65
N SER A 64 8.85 16.71 9.84
CA SER A 64 8.51 17.52 11.01
C SER A 64 8.05 16.70 12.21
N GLY A 65 7.85 15.38 12.02
CA GLY A 65 7.33 14.46 13.03
C GLY A 65 5.81 14.36 13.08
N GLU A 66 5.09 15.10 12.22
CA GLU A 66 3.63 15.09 12.16
C GLU A 66 3.09 13.91 11.34
N LEU A 67 2.01 13.28 11.79
CA LEU A 67 1.38 12.18 11.06
C LEU A 67 0.68 12.69 9.79
N LYS A 68 1.05 12.12 8.65
CA LYS A 68 0.39 12.33 7.37
C LYS A 68 -0.16 11.05 6.77
N ALA A 69 -1.33 11.17 6.16
CA ALA A 69 -1.88 10.14 5.32
C ALA A 69 -1.08 10.03 4.02
N THR A 70 -0.30 8.95 3.90
CA THR A 70 0.62 8.68 2.79
C THR A 70 0.07 7.52 1.97
N THR A 71 0.07 7.66 0.65
CA THR A 71 -0.32 6.59 -0.27
C THR A 71 0.75 6.36 -1.33
N ASP A 72 0.46 5.49 -2.29
CA ASP A 72 1.39 4.92 -3.26
C ASP A 72 2.42 3.98 -2.61
N THR A 73 2.31 2.70 -2.93
CA THR A 73 3.14 1.67 -2.29
C THR A 73 4.61 1.80 -2.66
N THR A 74 4.93 2.26 -3.87
CA THR A 74 6.31 2.35 -4.36
C THR A 74 7.17 3.31 -3.54
N PRO A 75 6.83 4.59 -3.37
CA PRO A 75 7.61 5.52 -2.54
C PRO A 75 7.59 5.12 -1.06
N ILE A 76 6.50 4.53 -0.56
CA ILE A 76 6.45 4.01 0.82
C ILE A 76 7.49 2.90 1.01
N ILE A 77 7.61 1.97 0.05
CA ILE A 77 8.62 0.90 0.10
C ILE A 77 10.02 1.52 0.11
N ARG A 78 10.32 2.45 -0.81
CA ARG A 78 11.64 3.12 -0.85
C ARG A 78 11.95 3.83 0.47
N ARG A 79 10.97 4.48 1.09
CA ARG A 79 11.11 5.08 2.41
C ARG A 79 11.46 4.05 3.48
N PHE A 80 10.74 2.93 3.53
CA PHE A 80 11.03 1.88 4.50
C PHE A 80 12.41 1.24 4.29
N GLU A 81 12.93 1.18 3.07
CA GLU A 81 14.30 0.67 2.82
C GLU A 81 15.38 1.52 3.52
N ASN A 82 15.10 2.80 3.76
CA ASN A 82 15.99 3.70 4.50
C ASN A 82 15.73 3.67 6.01
N GLU A 83 14.47 3.56 6.43
CA GLU A 83 14.09 3.63 7.85
C GLU A 83 14.31 2.32 8.62
N TYR A 84 14.24 1.18 7.94
CA TYR A 84 14.38 -0.14 8.55
C TYR A 84 15.61 -0.83 7.95
N ALA A 85 16.60 -1.17 8.78
CA ALA A 85 17.85 -1.76 8.30
C ALA A 85 17.73 -3.25 7.93
N ASP A 86 16.89 -3.98 8.67
CA ASP A 86 16.72 -5.42 8.50
C ASP A 86 15.79 -5.77 7.34
N ARG A 87 16.03 -6.95 6.74
CA ARG A 87 15.16 -7.56 5.72
C ARG A 87 14.78 -6.59 4.59
N LYS A 88 15.78 -5.96 4.00
CA LYS A 88 15.61 -5.15 2.80
C LYS A 88 14.92 -5.93 1.69
N LEU A 89 14.07 -5.24 0.95
CA LEU A 89 13.39 -5.78 -0.23
C LEU A 89 14.24 -5.59 -1.49
N LEU A 90 15.06 -4.54 -1.50
CA LEU A 90 15.81 -4.15 -2.68
C LEU A 90 17.18 -4.80 -2.70
N PRO A 91 17.54 -5.51 -3.78
CA PRO A 91 18.90 -5.98 -3.97
C PRO A 91 19.89 -4.82 -4.04
N GLU A 92 21.08 -5.01 -3.45
CA GLU A 92 22.18 -4.04 -3.54
C GLU A 92 22.88 -4.07 -4.91
N ASP A 93 22.86 -5.23 -5.59
CA ASP A 93 23.36 -5.35 -6.94
C ASP A 93 22.50 -4.52 -7.92
N PRO A 94 23.09 -3.60 -8.71
CA PRO A 94 22.32 -2.72 -9.57
C PRO A 94 21.49 -3.44 -10.64
N ALA A 95 21.97 -4.56 -11.19
CA ALA A 95 21.23 -5.30 -12.20
C ALA A 95 20.02 -6.03 -11.59
N LEU A 96 20.18 -6.63 -10.41
CA LEU A 96 19.07 -7.23 -9.67
C LEU A 96 18.08 -6.17 -9.18
N SER A 97 18.56 -5.00 -8.77
CA SER A 97 17.72 -3.87 -8.36
C SER A 97 16.87 -3.36 -9.53
N PHE A 98 17.45 -3.28 -10.72
CA PHE A 98 16.70 -2.94 -11.94
C PHE A 98 15.63 -4.00 -12.27
N ILE A 99 15.97 -5.29 -12.21
CA ILE A 99 15.00 -6.37 -12.43
C ILE A 99 13.87 -6.31 -11.39
N ASN A 100 14.20 -6.07 -10.11
CA ASN A 100 13.21 -5.88 -9.06
C ASN A 100 12.24 -4.74 -9.38
N TYR A 101 12.77 -3.58 -9.79
CA TYR A 101 11.96 -2.44 -10.22
C TYR A 101 11.05 -2.78 -11.41
N LEU A 102 11.58 -3.47 -12.43
CA LEU A 102 10.80 -3.86 -13.61
C LEU A 102 9.65 -4.80 -13.26
N LEU A 103 9.89 -5.77 -12.36
CA LEU A 103 8.85 -6.70 -11.91
C LEU A 103 7.79 -6.01 -11.05
N GLU A 104 8.21 -5.08 -10.19
CA GLU A 104 7.31 -4.26 -9.39
C GLU A 104 6.40 -3.40 -10.29
N ASP A 105 6.98 -2.66 -11.23
CA ASP A 105 6.26 -1.81 -12.18
C ASP A 105 5.30 -2.61 -13.07
N PHE A 106 5.74 -3.77 -13.57
CA PHE A 106 4.87 -4.67 -14.32
C PHE A 106 3.68 -5.14 -13.47
N GLY A 107 3.90 -5.48 -12.20
CA GLY A 107 2.84 -5.84 -11.26
C GLY A 107 1.84 -4.70 -11.03
N ASP A 108 2.34 -3.50 -10.78
CA ASP A 108 1.51 -2.36 -10.41
C ASP A 108 0.75 -1.78 -11.61
N GLU A 109 1.33 -1.78 -12.82
CA GLU A 109 0.77 -1.09 -13.99
C GLU A 109 0.11 -2.03 -15.02
N TRP A 110 0.62 -3.26 -15.18
CA TRP A 110 0.09 -4.21 -16.16
C TRP A 110 -0.83 -5.25 -15.55
N VAL A 111 -0.48 -5.81 -14.38
CA VAL A 111 -1.31 -6.86 -13.78
C VAL A 111 -2.66 -6.31 -13.29
N THR A 112 -2.73 -5.04 -12.94
CA THR A 112 -3.98 -4.36 -12.62
C THR A 112 -4.98 -4.32 -13.77
N LYS A 113 -4.53 -4.34 -15.02
CA LYS A 113 -5.43 -4.44 -16.19
C LYS A 113 -6.13 -5.79 -16.20
N TYR A 114 -5.43 -6.88 -15.89
CA TYR A 114 -6.05 -8.20 -15.75
C TYR A 114 -7.01 -8.23 -14.57
N MET A 115 -6.61 -7.67 -13.42
CA MET A 115 -7.50 -7.56 -12.26
C MET A 115 -8.81 -6.85 -12.63
N MET A 116 -8.74 -5.69 -13.29
CA MET A 116 -9.93 -4.95 -13.70
C MET A 116 -10.74 -5.70 -14.76
N HIS A 117 -10.08 -6.35 -15.72
CA HIS A 117 -10.76 -7.15 -16.72
C HIS A 117 -11.57 -8.28 -16.09
N TYR A 118 -10.94 -9.16 -15.30
CA TYR A 118 -11.64 -10.28 -14.67
C TYR A 118 -12.66 -9.84 -13.62
N ARG A 119 -12.49 -8.65 -13.02
CA ARG A 119 -13.45 -8.12 -12.05
C ARG A 119 -14.70 -7.51 -12.70
N TRP A 120 -14.57 -6.88 -13.87
CA TRP A 120 -15.63 -6.02 -14.42
C TRP A 120 -16.11 -6.38 -15.84
N TYR A 121 -15.41 -7.26 -16.56
CA TYR A 121 -15.78 -7.61 -17.95
C TYR A 121 -16.87 -8.67 -18.02
N PHE A 122 -16.86 -9.65 -17.11
CA PHE A 122 -17.84 -10.73 -17.09
C PHE A 122 -19.02 -10.34 -16.19
N ASP A 123 -20.25 -10.43 -16.71
CA ASP A 123 -21.46 -9.95 -16.02
C ASP A 123 -21.59 -10.47 -14.59
N LYS A 124 -21.37 -11.77 -14.37
CA LYS A 124 -21.46 -12.39 -13.04
C LYS A 124 -20.45 -11.81 -12.04
N ASP A 125 -19.24 -11.53 -12.50
CA ASP A 125 -18.18 -10.98 -11.66
C ASP A 125 -18.41 -9.49 -11.37
N ALA A 126 -18.90 -8.74 -12.37
CA ALA A 126 -19.29 -7.35 -12.24
C ALA A 126 -20.46 -7.18 -11.26
N ASP A 127 -21.50 -8.01 -11.38
CA ASP A 127 -22.66 -8.03 -10.47
C ASP A 127 -22.18 -8.25 -9.03
N ASN A 128 -21.36 -9.28 -8.79
CA ASN A 128 -20.78 -9.58 -7.47
C ASN A 128 -19.84 -8.47 -6.96
N ALA A 129 -19.15 -7.75 -7.84
CA ALA A 129 -18.25 -6.66 -7.48
C ALA A 129 -18.98 -5.34 -7.15
N SER A 130 -20.22 -5.19 -7.63
CA SER A 130 -21.04 -3.98 -7.48
C SER A 130 -21.90 -3.94 -6.21
N THR A 131 -22.08 -5.10 -5.56
CA THR A 131 -22.80 -5.29 -4.29
C THR A 131 -21.88 -5.18 -3.08
#